data_AF-A0A183JKC4-F1
#
_entry.id   AF-A0A183JKC4-F1
#
_cell.length_a   1.000
_cell.length_b   1.000
_cell.length_c   1.000
_cell.angle_alpha   90.00
_cell.angle_beta   90.00
_cell.angle_gamma   90.00
#
_symmetry.space_group_name_H-M   'P 1'
#
loop_
_entity.id
_entity.type
_entity.pdbx_description
1 polymer ?
#
loop_
_entity_poly.entity_id
_entity_poly.type
_entity_poly.pdbx_seq_one_letter_code
_entity_poly.pdbx_strand_id
1 'polypeptide(L)'
;MDDMPDQARSPYVTAAFIVSLQQVNKLDLGDLEWMITSYQEMVICQFHFTCQSALPLFLTVVGSSECNIGAIIALEPSIRPLLNRLAPEASSRIQNEAMLSRTTNGPYFRV
;
A
#
# COMPACT_ATOMS: atom_id res chain seq x y z
N MET A 1 22.88 -8.67 -6.64
CA MET A 1 21.59 -8.45 -5.97
C MET A 1 21.08 -7.19 -6.64
N ASP A 2 20.15 -7.30 -7.58
CA ASP A 2 19.62 -6.11 -8.25
C ASP A 2 18.90 -5.27 -7.20
N ASP A 3 19.44 -4.10 -6.93
CA ASP A 3 18.82 -3.15 -6.04
C ASP A 3 17.50 -2.68 -6.68
N MET A 4 16.42 -2.72 -5.90
CA MET A 4 15.12 -2.20 -6.33
C MET A 4 15.30 -0.76 -6.85
N PRO A 5 14.80 -0.42 -8.06
CA PRO A 5 14.98 0.91 -8.64
C PRO A 5 14.52 2.01 -7.67
N ASP A 6 15.31 3.07 -7.53
CA ASP A 6 15.01 4.15 -6.59
C ASP A 6 13.66 4.82 -6.88
N GLN A 7 13.27 4.86 -8.16
CA GLN A 7 11.95 5.35 -8.56
C GLN A 7 10.82 4.53 -7.94
N ALA A 8 10.99 3.21 -7.81
CA ALA A 8 9.99 2.32 -7.23
C ALA A 8 9.85 2.50 -5.70
N ARG A 9 10.89 3.02 -5.04
CA ARG A 9 10.87 3.40 -3.61
C ARG A 9 10.16 4.72 -3.34
N SER A 10 9.91 5.52 -4.39
CA SER A 10 9.31 6.83 -4.23
C SER A 10 7.90 6.72 -3.64
N PRO A 11 7.58 7.50 -2.58
CA PRO A 11 6.21 7.57 -2.05
C PRO A 11 5.16 7.94 -3.10
N TYR A 12 5.58 8.60 -4.18
CA TYR A 12 4.73 8.94 -5.31
C TYR A 12 4.09 7.71 -5.97
N VAL A 13 4.79 6.58 -6.03
CA VAL A 13 4.27 5.33 -6.62
C VAL A 13 3.05 4.83 -5.84
N THR A 14 3.13 4.84 -4.51
CA THR A 14 2.01 4.46 -3.64
C THR A 14 0.89 5.50 -3.69
N ALA A 15 1.22 6.79 -3.72
CA ALA A 15 0.22 7.85 -3.80
C ALA A 15 -0.60 7.80 -5.11
N ALA A 16 0.06 7.54 -6.25
CA ALA A 16 -0.59 7.40 -7.54
C ALA A 16 -1.59 6.23 -7.56
N PHE A 17 -1.25 5.12 -6.91
CA PHE A 17 -2.16 3.98 -6.75
C PHE A 17 -3.41 4.33 -5.93
N ILE A 18 -3.23 5.03 -4.80
CA ILE A 18 -4.35 5.46 -3.95
C ILE A 18 -5.30 6.39 -4.71
N VAL A 19 -4.75 7.33 -5.48
CA VAL A 19 -5.56 8.20 -6.35
C VAL A 19 -6.32 7.37 -7.39
N SER A 20 -5.67 6.36 -7.97
CA SER A 20 -6.29 5.51 -8.98
C SER A 20 -7.46 4.69 -8.42
N LEU A 21 -7.36 4.18 -7.18
CA LEU A 21 -8.48 3.53 -6.47
C LEU A 21 -9.69 4.45 -6.33
N GLN A 22 -9.49 5.77 -6.17
CA GLN A 22 -10.59 6.73 -6.10
C GLN A 22 -11.20 7.03 -7.47
N GLN A 23 -10.43 6.92 -8.54
CA GLN A 23 -10.91 7.19 -9.90
C GLN A 23 -11.63 5.97 -10.49
N VAL A 24 -11.19 4.76 -10.20
CA VAL A 24 -11.74 3.53 -10.79
C VAL A 24 -13.22 3.33 -10.45
N ASN A 25 -13.65 3.75 -9.26
CA ASN A 25 -15.05 3.69 -8.83
C ASN A 25 -15.99 4.54 -9.71
N LYS A 26 -15.45 5.43 -10.54
CA LYS A 26 -16.21 6.24 -11.50
C LYS A 26 -16.41 5.55 -12.85
N LEU A 27 -15.74 4.42 -13.09
CA LEU A 27 -15.82 3.66 -14.34
C LEU A 27 -16.95 2.63 -14.34
N ASP A 28 -17.61 2.41 -13.20
CA ASP A 28 -18.70 1.42 -13.03
C ASP A 28 -18.27 -0.02 -13.40
N LEU A 29 -16.99 -0.33 -13.15
CA LEU A 29 -16.38 -1.64 -13.44
C LEU A 29 -16.27 -2.54 -12.20
N GLY A 30 -16.85 -2.12 -11.07
CA GLY A 30 -16.69 -2.78 -9.77
C GLY A 30 -15.41 -2.37 -9.03
N ASP A 31 -15.09 -3.11 -7.98
CA ASP A 31 -13.96 -2.82 -7.09
C ASP A 31 -12.62 -3.22 -7.75
N LEU A 32 -11.64 -2.32 -7.69
CA LEU A 32 -10.29 -2.60 -8.20
C LEU A 32 -9.52 -3.52 -7.24
N GLU A 33 -9.36 -4.78 -7.61
CA GLU A 33 -8.60 -5.73 -6.78
C GLU A 33 -7.09 -5.46 -6.79
N TRP A 34 -6.53 -5.17 -7.97
CA TRP A 34 -5.10 -4.94 -8.15
C TRP A 34 -4.82 -4.04 -9.37
N MET A 35 -3.66 -3.41 -9.39
CA MET A 35 -3.17 -2.59 -10.50
C MET A 35 -1.78 -3.06 -10.91
N ILE A 36 -1.55 -3.16 -12.22
CA ILE A 36 -0.23 -3.42 -12.80
C ILE A 36 0.20 -2.21 -13.60
N THR A 37 1.42 -1.73 -13.34
CA THR A 37 2.07 -0.68 -14.13
C THR A 37 3.38 -1.22 -14.67
N SER A 38 3.46 -1.36 -15.99
CA SER A 38 4.66 -1.82 -16.69
C SER A 38 5.50 -0.63 -17.15
N TYR A 39 6.78 -0.63 -16.79
CA TYR A 39 7.81 0.28 -17.28
C TYR A 39 8.82 -0.50 -18.13
N GLN A 40 9.77 0.21 -18.73
CA GLN A 40 10.79 -0.40 -19.60
C GLN A 40 11.63 -1.47 -18.87
N GLU A 41 12.03 -1.20 -17.63
CA GLU A 41 12.95 -2.06 -16.86
C GLU A 41 12.30 -2.74 -15.65
N MET A 42 11.07 -2.35 -15.30
CA MET A 42 10.39 -2.84 -14.10
C MET A 42 8.89 -2.98 -14.30
N VAL A 43 8.29 -3.84 -13.49
CA VAL A 43 6.85 -3.97 -13.33
C VAL A 43 6.50 -3.70 -11.87
N ILE A 44 5.45 -2.92 -11.67
CA ILE A 44 4.89 -2.64 -10.35
C ILE A 44 3.51 -3.27 -10.28
N CYS A 45 3.30 -4.16 -9.32
CA CYS A 45 2.01 -4.78 -9.04
C CYS A 45 1.54 -4.34 -7.66
N GLN A 46 0.37 -3.71 -7.59
CA GLN A 46 -0.15 -3.07 -6.38
C GLN A 46 -1.49 -3.66 -6.00
N PHE A 47 -1.63 -3.96 -4.72
CA PHE A 47 -2.82 -4.54 -4.12
C PHE A 47 -3.31 -3.65 -2.98
N HIS A 48 -4.62 -3.60 -2.80
CA HIS A 48 -5.23 -2.89 -1.69
C HIS A 48 -5.97 -3.88 -0.78
N PHE A 49 -5.79 -3.75 0.52
CA PHE A 49 -6.41 -4.61 1.53
C PHE A 49 -7.18 -3.78 2.53
N THR A 50 -8.46 -4.06 2.67
CA THR A 50 -9.34 -3.40 3.63
C THR A 50 -9.70 -4.36 4.76
N CYS A 51 -9.73 -3.84 5.98
CA CYS A 51 -10.19 -4.55 7.17
C CYS A 51 -11.13 -3.62 7.94
N GLN A 52 -12.29 -4.11 8.36
CA GLN A 52 -13.34 -3.26 8.94
C GLN A 52 -12.89 -2.47 10.18
N SER A 53 -11.95 -2.99 10.96
CA SER A 53 -11.50 -2.41 12.23
C SER A 53 -10.07 -1.86 12.20
N ALA A 54 -9.47 -1.70 11.01
CA ALA A 54 -8.08 -1.28 10.86
C ALA A 54 -7.88 -0.36 9.66
N LEU A 55 -6.76 0.36 9.64
CA LEU A 55 -6.33 1.14 8.49
C LEU A 55 -6.09 0.20 7.28
N PRO A 56 -6.37 0.67 6.06
CA PRO A 56 -6.09 -0.11 4.86
C PRO A 56 -4.59 -0.35 4.70
N LEU A 57 -4.22 -1.52 4.17
CA LEU A 57 -2.85 -1.83 3.77
C LEU A 57 -2.72 -1.80 2.25
N PHE A 58 -1.62 -1.23 1.77
CA PHE A 58 -1.26 -1.21 0.36
C PHE A 58 0.03 -2.00 0.17
N LEU A 59 -0.03 -3.06 -0.62
CA LEU A 59 1.14 -3.88 -0.95
C LEU A 59 1.62 -3.51 -2.34
N THR A 60 2.89 -3.10 -2.44
CA THR A 60 3.54 -2.82 -3.72
C THR A 60 4.64 -3.85 -3.94
N VAL A 61 4.50 -4.65 -5.01
CA VAL A 61 5.51 -5.61 -5.46
C VAL A 61 6.23 -5.01 -6.66
N VAL A 62 7.55 -4.97 -6.61
CA VAL A 62 8.40 -4.47 -7.68
C VAL A 62 9.18 -5.65 -8.25
N GLY A 63 8.94 -5.95 -9.52
CA GLY A 63 9.67 -6.98 -10.27
C GLY A 63 10.44 -6.36 -11.43
N SER A 64 11.35 -7.13 -12.02
CA SER A 64 11.93 -6.80 -13.33
C SER A 64 10.85 -6.82 -14.42
N SER A 65 11.16 -6.28 -15.61
CA SER A 65 10.27 -6.29 -16.77
C SER A 65 9.86 -7.71 -17.22
N GLU A 66 10.67 -8.73 -16.92
CA GLU A 66 10.41 -10.14 -17.25
C GLU A 66 9.74 -10.92 -16.11
N CYS A 67 9.30 -10.24 -15.05
CA CYS A 67 8.70 -10.89 -13.89
C CYS A 67 7.41 -11.66 -14.24
N ASN A 68 7.25 -12.85 -13.66
CA ASN A 68 6.00 -13.61 -13.79
C ASN A 68 4.90 -13.01 -12.90
N ILE A 69 4.17 -12.04 -13.47
CA ILE A 69 3.08 -11.34 -12.79
C ILE A 69 1.95 -12.28 -12.39
N GLY A 70 1.66 -13.30 -13.21
CA GLY A 70 0.63 -14.30 -12.90
C GLY A 70 0.93 -15.04 -11.59
N ALA A 71 2.20 -15.37 -11.34
CA ALA A 71 2.62 -15.97 -10.08
C ALA A 71 2.45 -15.01 -8.88
N ILE A 72 2.72 -13.70 -9.06
CA ILE A 72 2.51 -12.70 -8.01
C ILE A 72 1.03 -12.59 -7.65
N ILE A 73 0.15 -12.49 -8.64
CA ILE A 73 -1.30 -12.41 -8.42
C ILE A 73 -1.80 -13.70 -7.75
N ALA A 74 -1.32 -14.87 -8.18
CA ALA A 74 -1.69 -16.15 -7.57
C ALA A 74 -1.22 -16.30 -6.11
N LEU A 75 -0.18 -15.58 -5.69
CA LEU A 75 0.30 -15.58 -4.31
C LEU A 75 -0.57 -14.72 -3.38
N GLU A 76 -1.29 -13.73 -3.91
CA GLU A 76 -2.08 -12.79 -3.12
C GLU A 76 -3.06 -13.49 -2.14
N PRO A 77 -3.88 -14.47 -2.56
CA PRO A 77 -4.80 -15.14 -1.65
C PRO A 77 -4.08 -15.87 -0.50
N SER A 78 -2.87 -16.36 -0.74
CA SER A 78 -2.08 -17.10 0.25
C SER A 78 -1.49 -16.18 1.32
N ILE A 79 -1.19 -14.92 0.98
CA ILE A 79 -0.64 -13.92 1.93
C ILE A 79 -1.72 -13.10 2.62
N ARG A 80 -2.95 -13.06 2.08
CA ARG A 80 -4.09 -12.31 2.64
C ARG A 80 -4.33 -12.57 4.14
N PRO A 81 -4.26 -13.81 4.67
CA PRO A 81 -4.40 -14.06 6.11
C PRO A 81 -3.33 -13.35 6.96
N LEU A 82 -2.11 -13.24 6.46
CA LEU A 82 -1.03 -12.53 7.16
C LEU A 82 -1.30 -11.02 7.18
N LEU A 83 -1.76 -10.46 6.06
CA LEU A 83 -2.09 -9.04 5.94
C LEU A 83 -3.27 -8.66 6.84
N ASN A 84 -4.28 -9.52 6.94
CA ASN A 84 -5.41 -9.33 7.87
C ASN A 84 -4.98 -9.31 9.34
N ARG A 85 -3.91 -10.02 9.70
CA ARG A 85 -3.32 -9.98 11.05
C ARG A 85 -2.44 -8.75 11.25
N LEU A 86 -1.70 -8.34 10.22
CA LEU A 86 -0.79 -7.20 10.29
C LEU A 86 -1.55 -5.86 10.37
N ALA A 87 -2.65 -5.71 9.64
CA ALA A 87 -3.42 -4.46 9.58
C ALA A 87 -3.82 -3.90 10.95
N PRO A 88 -4.45 -4.67 11.87
CA PRO A 88 -4.80 -4.17 13.19
C PRO A 88 -3.57 -3.86 14.06
N GLU A 89 -2.51 -4.67 13.97
CA GLU A 89 -1.28 -4.43 14.73
C GLU A 89 -0.60 -3.12 14.29
N ALA A 90 -0.45 -2.92 12.98
CA ALA A 90 0.11 -1.70 12.40
C ALA A 90 -0.75 -0.47 12.76
N SER A 91 -2.07 -0.59 12.66
CA SER A 91 -3.00 0.48 13.01
C SER A 91 -2.89 0.89 14.48
N SER A 92 -2.84 -0.08 15.39
CA SER A 92 -2.68 0.16 16.82
C SER A 92 -1.35 0.87 17.12
N ARG A 93 -0.25 0.42 16.51
CA ARG A 93 1.07 1.08 16.66
C ARG A 93 1.04 2.53 16.19
N ILE A 94 0.50 2.80 15.01
CA ILE A 94 0.40 4.16 14.46
C ILE A 94 -0.46 5.05 15.38
N GLN A 95 -1.58 4.54 15.88
CA GLN A 95 -2.43 5.27 16.82
C GLN A 95 -1.71 5.58 18.14
N ASN A 96 -0.98 4.62 18.69
CA ASN A 96 -0.20 4.81 19.92
C ASN A 96 0.91 5.85 19.72
N GLU A 97 1.64 5.81 18.60
CA GLU A 97 2.67 6.80 18.25
C GLU A 97 2.06 8.20 18.10
N ALA A 98 0.90 8.31 17.45
CA ALA A 98 0.18 9.56 17.32
C ALA A 98 -0.28 10.10 18.68
N MET A 99 -0.74 9.26 19.61
CA MET A 99 -1.07 9.68 20.97
C MET A 99 0.17 10.18 21.73
N LEU A 100 1.30 9.49 21.65
CA LEU A 100 2.55 9.90 22.28
C LEU A 100 3.02 11.27 21.77
N SER A 101 3.00 11.49 20.45
CA SER A 101 3.37 12.79 19.86
C SER A 101 2.46 13.97 20.28
N ARG A 102 1.21 13.69 20.64
CA ARG A 102 0.27 14.70 21.17
C ARG A 102 0.54 15.04 22.63
N THR A 103 1.06 14.09 23.40
CA THR A 103 1.40 14.30 24.82
C THR A 103 2.76 14.97 25.03
N THR A 104 3.70 14.83 24.09
CA THR A 104 5.02 15.49 24.15
C THR A 104 4.97 16.96 23.75
N ASN A 105 3.99 17.35 22.92
CA ASN A 105 3.71 18.73 22.61
C ASN A 105 2.69 19.26 23.63
N GLY A 106 3.19 19.70 24.79
CA GLY A 106 2.39 20.44 25.78
C GLY A 106 1.64 21.63 25.14
N PRO A 107 0.73 22.30 25.88
CA PRO A 107 -0.11 23.35 25.32
C PRO A 107 0.77 24.54 24.93
N TYR A 108 1.23 24.58 23.68
CA TYR A 108 1.90 25.76 23.13
C TYR A 108 0.84 26.85 23.00
N PHE A 109 0.96 27.84 23.89
CA PHE A 109 0.26 29.12 23.82
C PHE A 109 0.40 29.69 22.40
N ARG A 110 -0.73 29.96 21.75
CA ARG A 110 -0.76 30.89 20.62
C ARG A 110 -0.55 32.29 21.19
N VAL A 111 0.60 32.90 20.89
CA VAL A 111 0.79 34.36 20.94
C VAL A 111 0.71 34.87 19.51
#